data_AF-A0AAJ5VWS6-F1
#
_entry.id   AF-A0AAJ5VWS6-F1
#
_cell.length_a   1.000
_cell.length_b   1.000
_cell.length_c   1.000
_cell.angle_alpha   90.00
_cell.angle_beta   90.00
_cell.angle_gamma   90.00
#
_symmetry.space_group_name_H-M   'P 1'
#
loop_
_entity.id
_entity.type
_entity.pdbx_description
1 polymer ?
#
loop_
_entity_poly.entity_id
_entity_poly.type
_entity_poly.pdbx_seq_one_letter_code
_entity_poly.pdbx_strand_id
1 'polypeptide(L)' 'MNISSIGAAGMLRASDRFEASATRIARTGTGQETSDLATDVVDMMSAEIDFKASAKIMKMADEMARSTIDILA' A
#
# COMPACT_ATOMS: atom_id res chain seq x y z
N MET A 1 -10.85 16.61 7.29
CA MET A 1 -9.84 15.55 7.09
C MET A 1 -10.58 14.38 6.45
N ASN A 2 -10.43 14.17 5.14
CA ASN A 2 -11.31 13.26 4.38
C ASN A 2 -10.74 11.84 4.38
N ILE A 3 -11.54 10.84 4.71
CA ILE A 3 -11.10 9.44 4.77
C ILE A 3 -10.51 8.95 3.44
N SER A 4 -11.00 9.45 2.30
CA SER A 4 -10.45 9.19 0.97
C SER A 4 -9.04 9.74 0.79
N SER A 5 -8.72 10.92 1.37
CA SER A 5 -7.36 11.47 1.32
C SER A 5 -6.37 10.68 2.18
N ILE A 6 -6.84 10.08 3.29
CA ILE A 6 -6.02 9.19 4.14
C ILE A 6 -5.75 7.87 3.42
N GLY A 7 -6.78 7.26 2.83
CA GLY A 7 -6.63 6.05 2.02
C GLY A 7 -5.70 6.25 0.83
N ALA A 8 -5.87 7.34 0.08
CA ALA A 8 -5.01 7.66 -1.05
C ALA A 8 -3.54 7.91 -0.65
N ALA A 9 -3.31 8.67 0.43
CA ALA A 9 -1.95 8.91 0.93
C ALA A 9 -1.29 7.63 1.48
N GLY A 10 -2.06 6.76 2.12
CA GLY A 10 -1.60 5.45 2.58
C GLY A 10 -1.19 4.54 1.42
N MET A 11 -2.01 4.49 0.36
CA MET A 11 -1.70 3.73 -0.86
C MET A 11 -0.43 4.25 -1.54
N LEU A 12 -0.28 5.58 -1.71
CA LEU A 12 0.93 6.18 -2.31
C LEU A 12 2.20 5.81 -1.54
N ARG A 13 2.19 5.98 -0.21
CA ARG A 13 3.33 5.65 0.64
C ARG A 13 3.68 4.16 0.58
N ALA A 14 2.68 3.30 0.54
CA ALA A 14 2.89 1.85 0.43
C ALA A 14 3.50 1.48 -0.93
N SER A 15 3.06 2.11 -2.02
CA SER A 15 3.64 1.95 -3.36
C SER A 15 5.11 2.38 -3.40
N ASP A 16 5.45 3.54 -2.84
CA ASP A 16 6.85 4.03 -2.80
C ASP A 16 7.76 3.05 -2.04
N ARG A 17 7.26 2.51 -0.91
CA ARG A 17 7.99 1.50 -0.13
C ARG A 17 8.16 0.19 -0.89
N PHE A 18 7.11 -0.27 -1.57
CA PHE A 18 7.15 -1.47 -2.39
C PHE A 18 8.18 -1.35 -3.51
N GLU A 19 8.19 -0.23 -4.24
CA GLU A 19 9.15 0.04 -5.31
C GLU A 19 10.60 0.09 -4.81
N ALA A 20 10.82 0.73 -3.66
CA ALA A 20 12.14 0.78 -3.04
C ALA A 20 12.64 -0.63 -2.66
N SER A 21 11.78 -1.47 -2.07
CA SER A 21 12.13 -2.85 -1.71
C SER A 21 12.36 -3.72 -2.95
N ALA A 22 11.51 -3.61 -3.98
CA ALA A 22 11.69 -4.33 -5.24
C ALA A 22 13.02 -3.95 -5.93
N THR A 23 13.40 -2.66 -5.88
CA THR A 23 14.68 -2.18 -6.41
C THR A 23 15.86 -2.77 -5.66
N ARG A 24 15.79 -2.88 -4.32
CA ARG A 24 16.84 -3.53 -3.51
C ARG A 24 16.96 -5.01 -3.86
N ILE A 25 15.85 -5.74 -3.95
CA ILE A 25 15.82 -7.15 -4.35
C ILE A 25 16.47 -7.35 -5.73
N ALA A 26 16.13 -6.50 -6.70
CA ALA A 26 16.70 -6.57 -8.05
C ALA A 26 18.22 -6.34 -8.05
N ARG A 27 18.72 -5.45 -7.18
CA ARG A 27 20.16 -5.17 -7.04
C ARG A 27 20.91 -6.30 -6.36
N THR A 28 20.33 -6.98 -5.37
CA THR A 28 20.91 -8.17 -4.73
C THR A 28 21.23 -9.27 -5.76
N GLY A 29 20.39 -9.43 -6.78
CA GLY A 29 20.63 -10.38 -7.89
C GLY A 29 21.85 -10.08 -8.76
N THR A 30 22.41 -8.86 -8.67
CA THR A 30 23.59 -8.44 -9.46
C THR A 30 24.94 -8.74 -8.78
N GLY A 31 24.92 -9.23 -7.54
CA GLY A 31 26.12 -9.57 -6.77
C GLY A 31 26.92 -8.35 -6.27
N GLN A 32 26.44 -7.12 -6.51
CA GLN A 32 27.08 -5.89 -6.02
C GLN A 32 26.69 -5.50 -4.59
N GLU A 33 25.64 -6.12 -4.03
CA GLU A 33 25.09 -5.78 -2.73
C GLU A 33 24.67 -7.07 -2.01
N THR A 34 25.22 -7.31 -0.81
CA THR A 34 24.77 -8.37 0.10
C THR A 34 23.60 -7.85 0.92
N SER A 35 22.47 -7.55 0.29
CA SER A 35 21.25 -7.27 1.04
C SER A 35 20.64 -8.59 1.53
N ASP A 36 20.11 -8.60 2.75
CA ASP A 36 19.35 -9.74 3.25
C ASP A 36 18.03 -9.84 2.49
N LEU A 37 18.04 -10.67 1.44
CA LEU A 37 16.89 -10.89 0.56
C LEU A 37 15.65 -11.31 1.35
N ALA A 38 15.80 -12.05 2.45
CA ALA A 38 14.66 -12.46 3.27
C ALA A 38 13.99 -11.23 3.92
N THR A 39 14.78 -10.29 4.44
CA THR A 39 14.29 -9.05 5.02
C THR A 39 13.63 -8.15 3.96
N ASP A 40 14.26 -7.97 2.80
CA ASP A 40 13.70 -7.12 1.73
C ASP A 40 12.37 -7.66 1.17
N VAL A 41 12.22 -8.99 1.08
CA VAL A 41 10.97 -9.64 0.67
C VAL A 41 9.88 -9.45 1.71
N VAL A 42 10.21 -9.56 3.01
CA VAL A 42 9.23 -9.31 4.09
C VAL A 42 8.79 -7.84 4.10
N ASP A 43 9.71 -6.90 3.87
CA ASP A 43 9.38 -5.48 3.73
C ASP A 43 8.45 -5.24 2.53
N MET A 44 8.71 -5.90 1.41
CA MET A 44 7.85 -5.83 0.22
C MET A 44 6.44 -6.40 0.50
N MET A 45 6.33 -7.54 1.18
CA MET A 45 5.05 -8.12 1.60
C MET A 45 4.30 -7.22 2.58
N SER A 46 5.01 -6.59 3.52
CA SER A 46 4.42 -5.67 4.49
C SER A 46 3.86 -4.43 3.79
N ALA A 47 4.60 -3.88 2.81
CA ALA A 47 4.12 -2.77 1.98
C ALA A 47 2.86 -3.15 1.19
N GLU A 48 2.77 -4.38 0.68
CA GLU A 48 1.56 -4.87 0.00
C GLU A 48 0.35 -4.94 0.94
N ILE A 49 0.56 -5.40 2.19
CA ILE A 49 -0.50 -5.44 3.22
C ILE A 49 -0.98 -4.02 3.55
N ASP A 50 -0.06 -3.07 3.73
CA ASP A 50 -0.38 -1.66 4.02
C ASP A 50 -1.18 -1.02 2.87
N PHE A 51 -0.83 -1.33 1.62
CA PHE A 51 -1.57 -0.90 0.44
C PHE A 51 -3.00 -1.47 0.46
N LYS A 52 -3.15 -2.77 0.70
CA LYS A 52 -4.46 -3.45 0.76
C LYS A 52 -5.34 -2.89 1.88
N ALA A 53 -4.76 -2.60 3.04
CA ALA A 53 -5.47 -1.97 4.15
C ALA A 53 -5.99 -0.58 3.76
N SER A 54 -5.15 0.24 3.14
CA SER A 54 -5.51 1.57 2.66
C SER A 54 -6.60 1.53 1.57
N ALA A 55 -6.52 0.56 0.65
CA ALA A 55 -7.55 0.32 -0.36
C ALA A 55 -8.90 -0.10 0.26
N LYS A 56 -8.88 -0.91 1.32
CA LYS A 56 -10.09 -1.32 2.05
C LYS A 56 -10.77 -0.12 2.73
N ILE A 57 -9.99 0.78 3.31
CA ILE A 57 -10.51 2.03 3.89
C ILE A 57 -11.22 2.86 2.81
N MET A 58 -10.63 2.95 1.61
CA MET A 58 -11.24 3.69 0.50
C MET A 58 -12.53 3.04 0.01
N LYS A 59 -12.61 1.70 -0.04
CA LYS A 59 -13.86 0.98 -0.32
C LYS A 59 -14.95 1.22 0.71
N MET A 60 -14.60 1.22 2.00
CA MET A 60 -15.57 1.53 3.06
C MET A 60 -16.07 2.97 2.96
N ALA A 61 -15.20 3.92 2.63
CA ALA A 61 -15.61 5.30 2.41
C ALA A 61 -16.65 5.43 1.27
N ASP A 62 -16.44 4.70 0.17
CA ASP A 62 -17.38 4.64 -0.95
C ASP A 62 -18.71 3.99 -0.55
N GLU A 63 -18.68 2.89 0.19
CA GLU A 63 -19.88 2.21 0.71
C GLU A 63 -20.69 3.10 1.66
N MET A 64 -20.02 3.84 2.55
CA MET A 64 -20.68 4.82 3.42
C MET A 64 -21.34 5.95 2.64
N ALA A 65 -20.67 6.47 1.60
CA ALA A 65 -21.23 7.50 0.73
C ALA A 65 -22.46 6.98 -0.01
N ARG A 66 -22.39 5.75 -0.55
CA ARG A 66 -23.51 5.09 -1.22
C ARG A 66 -24.69 4.86 -0.29
N SER A 67 -24.46 4.33 0.91
CA SER A 67 -25.51 4.12 1.91
C SER A 67 -26.18 5.44 2.31
N THR A 68 -25.41 6.54 2.40
CA THR A 68 -25.97 7.87 2.69
C THR A 68 -26.88 8.35 1.56
N ILE A 69 -26.47 8.16 0.29
CA ILE A 69 -27.31 8.50 -0.87
C ILE A 69 -28.58 7.64 -0.89
N ASP A 70 -28.48 6.35 -0.59
CA ASP A 70 -29.62 5.42 -0.58
C ASP A 70 -30.65 5.76 0.50
N ILE A 71 -30.21 6.24 1.67
CA ILE A 71 -31.12 6.71 2.74
C ILE A 71 -31.86 8.00 2.35
N LEU A 72 -31.26 8.84 1.50
CA LEU A 72 -31.87 10.11 1.06
C LEU A 72 -32.84 9.95 -0.12
N ALA A 73 -32.80 8.82 -0.84
CA ALA A 73 -33.64 8.52 -1.98
C ALA A 73 -35.00 7.94 -1.55
#